data_AF-A0A536GPX4-F1
#
_entry.id   AF-A0A536GPX4-F1
#
_cell.length_a   1.000
_cell.length_b   1.000
_cell.length_c   1.000
_cell.angle_alpha   90.00
_cell.angle_beta   90.00
_cell.angle_gamma   90.00
#
_symmetry.space_group_name_H-M   'P 1'
#
loop_
_entity.id
_entity.type
_entity.pdbx_description
1 polymer ?
#
loop_
_entity_poly.entity_id
_entity_poly.type
_entity_poly.pdbx_seq_one_letter_code
_entity_poly.pdbx_strand_id
1 'polypeptide(L)' 'MMNSNPALFYGGILVAIVGLALGAFFLVPNINHVIADSNMHWKHAIAFFALGVIGIIASLVTRPKATSR' A
#
# COMPACT_ATOMS: atom_id res chain seq x y z
N MET A 1 2.71 13.51 23.55
CA MET A 1 3.77 12.61 23.03
C MET A 1 3.15 11.77 21.94
N MET A 2 3.61 11.87 20.69
CA MET A 2 3.11 11.00 19.63
C MET A 2 3.70 9.61 19.89
N ASN A 3 2.90 8.70 20.44
CA ASN A 3 3.32 7.31 20.63
C ASN A 3 3.74 6.78 19.25
N SER A 4 5.04 6.53 19.08
CA SER A 4 5.53 5.78 17.94
C SER A 4 4.91 4.39 18.06
N ASN A 5 3.80 4.15 17.36
CA ASN A 5 3.15 2.86 17.38
C ASN A 5 3.84 2.00 16.31
N PRO A 6 4.77 1.10 16.70
CA PRO A 6 5.53 0.31 15.74
C PRO A 6 4.61 -0.54 14.86
N ALA A 7 3.44 -0.97 15.38
CA ALA A 7 2.47 -1.72 14.60
C ALA A 7 1.91 -0.91 13.43
N LEU A 8 1.68 0.40 13.60
CA LEU A 8 1.23 1.27 12.51
C LEU A 8 2.35 1.57 11.51
N PHE A 9 3.60 1.65 11.96
CA PHE A 9 4.75 1.83 11.08
C PHE A 9 4.93 0.62 10.16
N TYR A 10 5.07 -0.58 10.74
CA TYR A 10 5.23 -1.81 9.98
C TYR A 10 3.98 -2.18 9.20
N GLY A 11 2.78 -1.94 9.77
CA GLY A 11 1.52 -2.11 9.08
C GLY A 11 1.39 -1.20 7.86
N GLY A 12 1.78 0.08 7.97
CA GLY A 12 1.82 1.01 6.85
C GLY A 12 2.76 0.55 5.74
N ILE A 13 3.95 0.06 6.09
CA ILE A 13 4.90 -0.53 5.12
C ILE A 13 4.28 -1.75 4.43
N LEU A 14 3.64 -2.65 5.18
CA LEU A 14 3.00 -3.84 4.62
C LEU A 14 1.89 -3.46 3.63
N VAL A 15 1.02 -2.53 4.01
CA VAL A 15 -0.07 -2.02 3.16
C VAL A 15 0.50 -1.33 1.91
N ALA A 16 1.60 -0.58 2.06
CA ALA A 16 2.29 0.03 0.92
C ALA A 16 2.77 -1.02 -0.08
N ILE A 17 3.49 -2.04 0.38
CA ILE A 17 4.03 -3.10 -0.47
C ILE A 17 2.91 -3.87 -1.17
N VAL A 18 1.89 -4.29 -0.40
CA VAL A 18 0.76 -5.07 -0.94
C VAL A 18 -0.07 -4.23 -1.92
N GLY A 19 -0.34 -2.96 -1.61
CA GLY A 19 -1.07 -2.05 -2.48
C GLY A 19 -0.33 -1.79 -3.80
N LEU A 20 0.98 -1.55 -3.75
CA LEU A 20 1.80 -1.37 -4.96
C LEU A 20 1.87 -2.64 -5.80
N ALA A 21 2.05 -3.81 -5.17
CA ALA A 21 2.11 -5.09 -5.86
C ALA A 21 0.78 -5.45 -6.53
N LEU A 22 -0.35 -5.26 -5.84
CA LEU A 22 -1.68 -5.48 -6.42
C LEU A 22 -2.00 -4.46 -7.52
N GLY A 23 -1.66 -3.19 -7.32
CA GLY A 23 -1.81 -2.15 -8.34
C GLY A 23 -1.07 -2.49 -9.62
N ALA A 24 0.19 -2.95 -9.49
CA ALA A 24 0.99 -3.42 -10.63
C ALA A 24 0.39 -4.68 -11.28
N PHE A 25 -0.10 -5.64 -10.49
CA PHE A 25 -0.74 -6.85 -11.00
C PHE A 25 -1.93 -6.54 -11.93
N PHE A 26 -2.80 -5.60 -11.55
CA PHE A 26 -3.95 -5.19 -12.36
C PHE A 26 -3.59 -4.35 -13.60
N LEU A 27 -2.33 -3.90 -13.72
CA LEU A 27 -1.83 -3.22 -14.93
C LEU A 27 -1.28 -4.19 -15.97
N VAL A 28 -1.01 -5.45 -15.61
CA VAL A 28 -0.42 -6.42 -16.54
C VAL A 28 -1.52 -6.96 -17.47
N PRO A 29 -1.50 -6.64 -18.78
CA PRO A 29 -2.48 -7.16 -19.72
C PRO A 29 -2.31 -8.67 -19.91
N ASN A 30 -3.39 -9.35 -20.33
CA ASN A 30 -3.44 -10.81 -20.56
C ASN A 30 -3.27 -11.70 -19.31
N ILE A 31 -3.33 -11.16 -18.09
CA ILE A 31 -3.48 -11.98 -16.88
C ILE A 31 -4.96 -12.13 -16.54
N ASN A 32 -5.40 -13.36 -16.28
CA ASN A 32 -6.77 -13.61 -15.86
C ASN A 32 -6.97 -13.07 -14.43
N HIS A 33 -7.66 -11.96 -14.30
CA HIS A 33 -7.95 -11.35 -13.01
C HIS A 33 -9.27 -11.91 -12.46
N VAL A 34 -9.19 -12.92 -11.59
CA VAL A 34 -10.37 -13.60 -11.02
C VAL A 34 -11.38 -12.63 -10.38
N ILE A 35 -10.92 -11.45 -9.92
CA ILE A 35 -11.71 -10.46 -9.18
C ILE A 35 -12.00 -9.19 -9.99
N ALA A 36 -11.37 -9.00 -11.16
CA ALA A 36 -11.60 -7.82 -12.00
C ALA A 36 -12.13 -8.23 -13.37
N ASP A 37 -13.38 -7.88 -13.64
CA ASP A 37 -13.91 -7.94 -14.99
C ASP A 37 -13.02 -7.12 -15.95
N SER A 38 -12.99 -7.52 -17.22
CA SER A 38 -12.07 -6.99 -18.23
C SER A 38 -12.12 -5.46 -18.40
N ASN A 39 -13.20 -4.80 -17.94
CA ASN A 39 -13.37 -3.34 -17.99
C ASN A 39 -13.03 -2.62 -16.66
N MET A 40 -12.69 -3.35 -15.59
CA MET A 40 -12.48 -2.80 -14.24
C MET A 40 -11.02 -2.84 -13.75
N HIS A 41 -10.10 -3.44 -14.51
CA HIS A 41 -8.70 -3.58 -14.10
C HIS A 41 -8.03 -2.23 -13.79
N TRP A 42 -8.29 -1.19 -14.61
CA TRP A 42 -7.79 0.17 -14.35
C TRP A 42 -8.32 0.76 -13.04
N LYS A 43 -9.59 0.55 -12.72
CA LYS A 43 -10.20 1.06 -11.48
C LYS A 43 -9.58 0.39 -10.25
N HIS A 44 -9.38 -0.93 -10.32
CA HIS A 44 -8.72 -1.68 -9.26
C HIS A 44 -7.25 -1.27 -9.11
N ALA A 45 -6.52 -1.14 -10.22
CA ALA A 45 -5.14 -0.68 -10.20
C ALA A 45 -5.03 0.67 -9.47
N ILE A 46 -5.83 1.66 -9.86
CA ILE A 46 -5.86 2.99 -9.23
C ILE A 46 -6.20 2.87 -7.73
N ALA A 47 -7.20 2.08 -7.37
CA ALA A 47 -7.60 1.88 -5.98
C ALA A 47 -6.47 1.29 -5.12
N PHE A 48 -5.78 0.27 -5.62
CA PHE A 48 -4.66 -0.37 -4.90
C PHE A 48 -3.42 0.53 -4.84
N PHE A 49 -3.14 1.31 -5.88
CA PHE A 49 -2.10 2.34 -5.82
C PHE A 49 -2.42 3.42 -4.78
N ALA A 50 -3.67 3.89 -4.72
CA ALA A 50 -4.10 4.84 -3.70
C ALA A 50 -3.95 4.26 -2.29
N LEU A 51 -4.32 2.99 -2.09
CA LEU A 51 -4.10 2.27 -0.84
C LEU A 51 -2.61 2.19 -0.48
N GLY A 52 -1.77 1.94 -1.48
CA GLY A 52 -0.32 1.90 -1.33
C GLY A 52 0.25 3.25 -0.87
N VAL A 53 -0.21 4.36 -1.47
CA VAL A 53 0.15 5.73 -1.05
C VAL A 53 -0.27 6.01 0.39
N ILE A 54 -1.48 5.59 0.79
CA ILE A 54 -1.93 5.72 2.18
C ILE A 54 -1.03 4.93 3.13
N GLY A 55 -0.61 3.71 2.76
CA GLY A 55 0.36 2.92 3.52
C GLY A 55 1.70 3.63 3.69
N ILE A 56 2.22 4.26 2.62
CA ILE A 56 3.44 5.07 2.67
C ILE A 56 3.26 6.22 3.65
N ILE A 57 2.18 7.00 3.52
CA ILE A 57 1.91 8.14 4.41
C ILE A 57 1.81 7.67 5.87
N ALA A 58 1.05 6.61 6.13
CA ALA A 58 0.90 6.01 7.46
C ALA A 58 2.26 5.60 8.05
N SER A 59 3.14 4.99 7.25
CA SER A 59 4.49 4.64 7.68
C SER A 59 5.36 5.86 7.98
N LEU A 60 5.28 6.92 7.17
CA LEU A 60 6.09 8.12 7.37
C LEU A 60 5.69 8.88 8.64
N VAL A 61 4.39 8.99 8.92
CA VAL A 61 3.88 9.70 10.10
C VAL A 61 4.06 8.92 11.39
N THR A 62 4.13 7.59 11.33
CA THR A 62 4.32 6.72 12.51
C THR A 62 5.74 6.21 12.67
N ARG A 63 6.68 6.68 11.83
CA ARG A 63 8.09 6.31 11.87
C ARG A 63 8.66 6.48 13.29
N PRO A 64 9.25 5.42 13.88
CA PRO A 64 9.97 5.54 15.14
C PRO A 64 11.10 6.56 14.97
N LYS A 65 11.13 7.58 15.83
CA LYS A 65 12.26 8.51 15.87
C LYS A 65 13.47 7.75 16.37
N ALA A 66 14.61 7.88 15.69
CA ALA A 66 15.85 7.31 16.17
C ALA A 66 16.18 7.93 17.53
N THR A 67 16.22 7.12 18.59
CA THR A 67 16.90 7.49 19.83
C THR A 67 18.38 7.56 19.49
N SER A 68 18.91 8.77 19.31
CA SER A 68 20.35 8.98 19.46
C SER A 68 20.68 8.58 20.89
N ARG A 69 21.46 7.51 21.05
CA ARG A 69 22.17 7.25 22.30
C ARG A 69 23.24 8.31 22.48
#